data_AF-A0A8S1CZN9-F1
#
_entry.id   AF-A0A8S1CZN9-F1
#
_cell.length_a   1.000
_cell.length_b   1.000
_cell.length_c   1.000
_cell.angle_alpha   90.00
_cell.angle_beta   90.00
_cell.angle_gamma   90.00
#
_symmetry.space_group_name_H-M   'P 1'
#
loop_
_entity.id
_entity.type
_entity.pdbx_description
1 polymer ?
#
loop_
_entity_poly.entity_id
_entity_poly.type
_entity_poly.pdbx_seq_one_letter_code
_entity_poly.pdbx_strand_id
1 'polypeptide(L)'
;MQIAKLSTPIARLPFLRHISLNPFSTSSTMCDYKFRLRNKLPINPNAYGPLTDGPDFSYLDSNKPAPPGKGQLKRLLKNQQLAKTVLKLNAEIQFAIDAEKRLQLEAQQETQKILDAKLKPKGDALISQRSRKVK
;
A
#
# COMPACT_ATOMS: atom_id res chain seq x y z
N MET A 1 11.47 25.48 39.76
CA MET A 1 11.52 24.01 39.68
C MET A 1 11.61 23.61 38.21
N GLN A 2 12.84 23.43 37.70
CA GLN A 2 13.10 22.98 36.33
C GLN A 2 13.61 21.55 36.42
N ILE A 3 12.85 20.58 35.87
CA ILE A 3 13.27 19.19 35.77
C ILE A 3 13.91 19.02 34.39
N ALA A 4 15.24 18.84 34.38
CA ALA A 4 16.01 18.60 33.18
C ALA A 4 15.64 17.24 32.57
N LYS A 5 15.26 17.25 31.29
CA LYS A 5 15.05 16.05 30.48
C LYS A 5 16.41 15.49 30.07
N LEU A 6 16.91 14.51 30.82
CA LEU A 6 17.99 13.63 30.35
C LEU A 6 17.37 12.45 29.62
N SER A 7 17.07 12.60 28.33
CA SER A 7 16.85 11.47 27.42
C SER A 7 17.98 11.45 26.41
N THR A 8 19.02 10.69 26.71
CA THR A 8 20.07 10.37 25.73
C THR A 8 19.44 9.52 24.62
N PRO A 9 19.67 9.82 23.33
CA PRO A 9 19.30 8.88 22.29
C PRO A 9 20.28 7.72 22.39
N ILE A 10 19.79 6.55 22.81
CA ILE A 10 20.50 5.29 22.63
C ILE A 10 20.68 5.13 21.12
N ALA A 11 21.86 5.47 20.64
CA ALA A 11 22.27 5.24 19.28
C ALA A 11 22.13 3.74 19.01
N ARG A 12 21.12 3.37 18.21
CA ARG A 12 21.08 2.05 17.57
C ARG A 12 22.32 1.97 16.70
N LEU A 13 23.37 1.35 17.23
CA LEU A 13 24.48 0.89 16.42
C LEU A 13 23.89 0.02 15.30
N PRO A 14 24.24 0.26 14.02
CA PRO A 14 23.89 -0.69 12.99
C PRO A 14 24.52 -2.01 13.40
N PHE A 15 23.71 -3.06 13.51
CA PHE A 15 24.18 -4.42 13.64
C PHE A 15 25.02 -4.72 12.39
N LEU A 16 26.31 -4.42 12.46
CA LEU A 16 27.31 -4.75 11.46
C LEU A 16 27.35 -6.27 11.43
N ARG A 17 26.62 -6.85 10.46
CA ARG A 17 26.93 -8.20 10.00
C ARG A 17 28.33 -8.14 9.41
N HIS A 18 29.32 -8.43 10.24
CA HIS A 18 30.66 -8.80 9.79
C HIS A 18 30.53 -10.11 9.00
N ILE A 19 30.22 -9.98 7.71
CA ILE A 19 30.52 -11.03 6.75
C ILE A 19 32.04 -11.00 6.65
N SER A 20 32.71 -12.03 7.15
CA SER A 20 34.14 -12.20 6.93
C SER A 20 34.38 -12.30 5.43
N LEU A 21 34.93 -11.23 4.85
CA LEU A 21 35.39 -11.22 3.46
C LEU A 21 36.67 -12.05 3.41
N ASN A 22 36.52 -13.34 3.14
CA ASN A 22 37.65 -14.22 2.89
C ASN A 22 38.11 -13.96 1.43
N PRO A 23 39.32 -13.43 1.18
CA PRO A 23 39.74 -13.00 -0.16
C PRO A 23 39.91 -14.17 -1.16
N PHE A 24 39.92 -15.40 -0.66
CA PHE A 24 39.98 -16.63 -1.47
C PHE A 24 38.62 -17.30 -1.69
N SER A 25 37.53 -16.76 -1.12
CA SER A 25 36.19 -17.29 -1.37
C SER A 25 35.52 -16.59 -2.54
N THR A 26 35.40 -17.30 -3.67
CA THR A 26 34.54 -16.90 -4.79
C THR A 26 33.04 -16.95 -4.44
N SER A 27 32.67 -17.37 -3.22
CA SER A 27 31.28 -17.58 -2.82
C SER A 27 30.54 -16.31 -2.37
N SER A 28 31.22 -15.18 -2.15
CA SER A 28 30.62 -14.01 -1.47
C SER A 28 30.36 -12.78 -2.33
N THR A 29 30.59 -12.87 -3.64
CA THR A 29 30.23 -11.80 -4.59
C THR A 29 29.62 -12.46 -5.84
N MET A 30 28.85 -11.72 -6.64
CA MET A 30 28.30 -12.13 -7.95
C MET A 30 26.84 -12.63 -8.01
N CYS A 31 25.97 -12.12 -7.15
CA CYS A 31 24.64 -11.72 -7.62
C CYS A 31 24.51 -10.24 -7.30
N ASP A 32 24.67 -9.37 -8.30
CA ASP A 32 24.50 -7.93 -8.13
C ASP A 32 23.02 -7.65 -7.81
N TYR A 33 22.70 -7.66 -6.50
CA TYR A 33 21.35 -7.44 -6.02
C TYR A 33 20.87 -6.02 -6.36
N LYS A 34 21.79 -5.05 -6.49
CA LYS A 34 21.45 -3.68 -6.88
C LYS A 34 21.01 -3.64 -8.34
N PHE A 35 21.75 -4.31 -9.23
CA PHE A 35 21.33 -4.50 -10.62
C PHE A 35 19.96 -5.20 -10.71
N ARG A 36 19.76 -6.28 -9.95
CA ARG A 36 18.47 -7.00 -9.92
C ARG A 36 17.32 -6.10 -9.47
N LEU A 37 17.48 -5.39 -8.36
CA LEU A 37 16.46 -4.47 -7.85
C LEU A 37 16.15 -3.34 -8.85
N ARG A 38 17.19 -2.73 -9.45
CA ARG A 38 17.04 -1.71 -10.50
C ARG A 38 16.26 -2.23 -11.70
N ASN A 39 16.45 -3.50 -12.05
CA ASN A 39 15.75 -4.16 -13.14
C ASN A 39 14.45 -4.86 -12.73
N LYS A 40 13.92 -4.57 -11.53
CA LYS A 40 12.66 -5.15 -11.01
C LYS A 40 12.68 -6.69 -10.91
N LEU A 41 13.86 -7.27 -10.73
CA LEU A 41 14.07 -8.69 -10.47
C LEU A 41 14.13 -8.97 -8.95
N PRO A 42 13.80 -10.18 -8.49
CA PRO A 42 13.90 -10.51 -7.09
C PRO A 42 15.35 -10.49 -6.60
N ILE A 43 15.56 -10.18 -5.32
CA ILE A 43 16.90 -10.23 -4.70
C ILE A 43 17.46 -11.66 -4.77
N ASN A 44 16.64 -12.64 -4.38
CA ASN A 44 16.96 -14.05 -4.55
C ASN A 44 16.53 -14.51 -5.96
N PRO A 45 17.44 -15.01 -6.81
CA PRO A 45 17.07 -15.53 -8.14
C PRO A 45 16.03 -16.65 -8.07
N ASN A 46 15.97 -17.40 -6.97
CA ASN A 46 15.07 -18.54 -6.77
C ASN A 46 13.75 -18.16 -6.07
N ALA A 47 13.46 -16.87 -5.89
CA ALA A 47 12.22 -16.45 -5.21
C ALA A 47 10.99 -16.59 -6.12
N TYR A 48 11.06 -16.07 -7.34
CA TYR A 48 10.02 -16.15 -8.37
C TYR A 48 10.65 -15.81 -9.73
N GLY A 49 9.99 -16.21 -10.81
CA GLY A 49 10.43 -15.94 -12.18
C GLY A 49 10.63 -17.22 -13.00
N PRO A 50 11.12 -17.09 -14.25
CA PRO A 50 11.14 -18.20 -15.20
C PRO A 50 11.95 -19.41 -14.72
N LEU A 51 13.03 -19.16 -13.97
CA LEU A 51 13.86 -20.22 -13.39
C LEU A 51 13.13 -21.08 -12.34
N THR A 52 12.16 -20.49 -11.64
CA THR A 52 11.51 -21.11 -10.46
C THR A 52 10.07 -21.52 -10.71
N ASP A 53 9.39 -20.82 -11.61
CA ASP A 53 7.98 -21.02 -11.93
C ASP A 53 7.78 -21.76 -13.26
N GLY A 54 8.83 -21.86 -14.09
CA GLY A 54 8.83 -22.66 -15.31
C GLY A 54 8.91 -24.17 -15.01
N PRO A 55 8.44 -25.01 -15.95
CA PRO A 55 8.59 -26.46 -15.81
C PRO A 55 10.04 -26.88 -16.06
N ASP A 56 10.56 -27.79 -15.22
CA ASP A 56 11.94 -28.29 -15.34
C ASP A 56 12.14 -29.20 -16.57
N PHE A 57 11.07 -29.84 -17.05
CA PHE A 57 11.09 -30.73 -18.21
C PHE A 57 9.76 -30.68 -18.96
N SER A 58 9.76 -31.23 -20.18
CA SER A 58 8.57 -31.46 -21.00
C SER A 58 8.61 -32.85 -21.63
N TYR A 59 7.43 -33.41 -21.94
CA TYR A 59 7.34 -34.69 -22.64
C TYR A 59 7.68 -34.51 -24.13
N LEU A 60 8.42 -35.47 -24.71
CA LEU A 60 8.80 -35.46 -26.13
C LEU A 60 7.58 -35.46 -27.06
N ASP A 61 6.53 -36.17 -26.68
CA ASP A 61 5.28 -36.27 -27.45
C ASP A 61 4.48 -34.95 -27.47
N SER A 62 4.94 -33.92 -26.75
CA SER A 62 4.52 -32.50 -26.71
C SER A 62 3.04 -32.18 -26.44
N ASN A 63 2.15 -33.18 -26.52
CA ASN A 63 0.70 -33.01 -26.41
C ASN A 63 0.23 -32.84 -24.95
N LYS A 64 1.11 -33.06 -23.95
CA LYS A 64 0.76 -32.94 -22.52
C LYS A 64 1.79 -32.06 -21.79
N PRO A 65 1.35 -31.07 -20.99
CA PRO A 65 2.25 -30.30 -20.15
C PRO A 65 2.75 -31.15 -18.96
N ALA A 66 3.93 -30.79 -18.43
CA ALA A 66 4.44 -31.42 -17.21
C ALA A 66 3.50 -31.13 -16.03
N PRO A 67 3.22 -32.12 -15.17
CA PRO A 67 2.40 -31.89 -13.99
C PRO A 67 3.12 -30.92 -13.02
N PRO A 68 2.39 -30.01 -12.37
CA PRO A 68 2.99 -29.02 -11.48
C PRO A 68 3.52 -29.68 -10.20
N GLY A 69 4.70 -29.24 -9.76
CA GLY A 69 5.30 -29.69 -8.51
C GLY A 69 4.52 -29.21 -7.27
N LYS A 70 4.65 -29.92 -6.15
CA LYS A 70 4.00 -29.54 -4.86
C LYS A 70 4.35 -28.11 -4.42
N GLY A 71 5.60 -27.69 -4.64
CA GLY A 71 6.06 -26.33 -4.32
C GLY A 71 5.37 -25.27 -5.17
N GLN A 72 5.23 -25.52 -6.47
CA GLN A 72 4.55 -24.62 -7.41
C GLN A 72 3.06 -24.48 -7.05
N LEU A 73 2.38 -25.59 -6.74
CA LEU A 73 0.99 -25.58 -6.26
C LEU A 73 0.83 -24.77 -4.97
N LYS A 74 1.73 -24.95 -4.00
CA LYS A 74 1.71 -24.18 -2.74
C LYS A 74 1.87 -22.68 -2.98
N ARG A 75 2.76 -22.27 -3.89
CA ARG A 75 2.94 -20.86 -4.27
C ARG A 75 1.69 -20.30 -4.94
N LEU A 76 1.10 -21.06 -5.86
CA LEU A 76 -0.12 -20.66 -6.58
C LEU A 76 -1.29 -20.43 -5.61
N LEU A 77 -1.52 -21.36 -4.68
CA LEU A 77 -2.56 -21.21 -3.66
C LEU A 77 -2.30 -20.01 -2.74
N LYS A 78 -1.05 -19.80 -2.32
CA LYS A 78 -0.66 -18.62 -1.53
C LYS A 78 -0.94 -17.33 -2.28
N ASN A 79 -0.58 -17.25 -3.56
CA ASN A 79 -0.81 -16.07 -4.40
C ASN A 79 -2.30 -15.80 -4.58
N GLN A 80 -3.13 -16.83 -4.75
CA GLN A 80 -4.58 -16.69 -4.79
C GLN A 80 -5.15 -16.15 -3.48
N GLN A 81 -4.68 -16.64 -2.34
CA GLN A 81 -5.12 -16.14 -1.03
C GLN A 81 -4.75 -14.67 -0.85
N LEU A 82 -3.52 -14.28 -1.19
CA LEU A 82 -3.07 -12.89 -1.13
C LEU A 82 -3.92 -11.99 -2.03
N ALA A 83 -4.20 -12.41 -3.27
CA ALA A 83 -5.04 -11.66 -4.19
C ALA A 83 -6.46 -11.44 -3.64
N LYS A 84 -7.07 -12.49 -3.06
CA LYS A 84 -8.39 -12.38 -2.41
C LYS A 84 -8.37 -11.38 -1.25
N THR A 85 -7.34 -11.42 -0.43
CA THR A 85 -7.19 -10.48 0.70
C THR A 85 -7.05 -9.04 0.22
N VAL A 86 -6.20 -8.79 -0.79
CA VAL A 86 -6.01 -7.44 -1.35
C VAL A 86 -7.32 -6.90 -1.92
N LEU A 87 -8.07 -7.71 -2.68
CA LEU A 87 -9.35 -7.31 -3.24
C LEU A 87 -10.38 -6.98 -2.16
N LYS A 88 -10.47 -7.82 -1.13
CA LYS A 88 -11.36 -7.59 0.02
C LYS A 88 -11.04 -6.27 0.72
N LEU A 89 -9.77 -6.04 1.07
CA LEU A 89 -9.35 -4.82 1.77
C LEU A 89 -9.60 -3.57 0.93
N ASN A 90 -9.38 -3.63 -0.38
CA ASN A 90 -9.67 -2.51 -1.26
C ASN A 90 -11.18 -2.20 -1.29
N ALA A 91 -12.02 -3.23 -1.39
CA ALA A 91 -13.47 -3.06 -1.35
C ALA A 91 -13.94 -2.43 -0.03
N GLU A 92 -13.38 -2.84 1.11
CA GLU A 92 -13.66 -2.26 2.43
C GLU A 92 -13.28 -0.78 2.51
N ILE A 93 -12.11 -0.41 1.97
CA ILE A 93 -11.67 0.99 1.93
C ILE A 93 -12.60 1.82 1.06
N GLN A 94 -12.96 1.36 -0.14
CA GLN A 94 -13.87 2.09 -1.02
C GLN A 94 -15.25 2.26 -0.37
N PHE A 95 -15.76 1.21 0.27
CA PHE A 95 -17.02 1.29 1.00
C PHE A 95 -17.00 2.36 2.09
N ALA A 96 -15.90 2.46 2.86
CA ALA A 96 -15.74 3.47 3.90
C ALA A 96 -15.72 4.89 3.32
N ILE A 97 -14.96 5.10 2.24
CA ILE A 97 -14.89 6.40 1.54
C ILE A 97 -16.28 6.82 1.03
N ASP A 98 -17.03 5.89 0.43
CA ASP A 98 -18.34 6.18 -0.12
C ASP A 98 -19.40 6.39 0.97
N ALA A 99 -19.28 5.71 2.10
CA ALA A 99 -20.09 5.98 3.28
C ALA A 99 -19.85 7.40 3.82
N GLU A 100 -18.58 7.81 3.96
CA GLU A 100 -18.22 9.15 4.43
C GLU A 100 -18.75 10.23 3.49
N LYS A 101 -18.55 10.07 2.17
CA LYS A 101 -19.08 11.01 1.17
C LYS A 101 -20.59 11.15 1.26
N ARG A 102 -21.33 10.06 1.44
CA ARG A 102 -22.80 10.10 1.60
C ARG A 102 -23.20 10.91 2.82
N LEU A 103 -22.58 10.65 3.97
CA LEU A 103 -22.84 11.38 5.21
C LEU A 103 -22.55 12.89 5.06
N GLN A 104 -21.45 13.25 4.39
CA GLN A 104 -21.12 14.65 4.13
C GLN A 104 -22.15 15.33 3.22
N LEU A 105 -22.60 14.65 2.17
CA LEU A 105 -23.64 15.15 1.26
C LEU A 105 -24.98 15.31 1.98
N GLU A 106 -25.37 14.35 2.82
CA GLU A 106 -26.58 14.41 3.63
C GLU A 106 -26.53 15.61 4.60
N ALA A 107 -25.42 15.78 5.33
CA ALA A 107 -25.24 16.94 6.22
C ALA A 107 -25.29 18.28 5.47
N GLN A 108 -24.70 18.36 4.27
CA GLN A 108 -24.79 19.56 3.41
C GLN A 108 -26.22 19.82 2.95
N GLN A 109 -26.96 18.78 2.56
CA GLN A 109 -28.36 18.91 2.16
C GLN A 109 -29.25 19.33 3.33
N GLU A 110 -29.03 18.79 4.53
CA GLU A 110 -29.76 19.17 5.73
C GLU A 110 -29.50 20.63 6.10
N THR A 111 -28.23 21.05 6.10
CA THR A 111 -27.89 22.46 6.36
C THR A 111 -28.51 23.39 5.30
N GLN A 112 -28.50 23.02 4.02
CA GLN A 112 -29.20 23.78 2.97
C GLN A 112 -30.70 23.83 3.21
N LYS A 113 -31.36 22.70 3.50
CA LYS A 113 -32.80 22.65 3.82
C LYS A 113 -33.14 23.55 5.01
N ILE A 114 -32.31 23.56 6.06
CA ILE A 114 -32.49 24.44 7.22
C ILE A 114 -32.33 25.90 6.80
N LEU A 115 -31.35 26.25 5.98
CA LEU A 115 -31.15 27.61 5.48
C LEU A 115 -32.32 28.08 4.60
N ASP A 116 -32.82 27.22 3.72
CA ASP A 116 -33.95 27.52 2.83
C ASP A 116 -35.26 27.65 3.61
N ALA A 117 -35.42 26.89 4.70
CA ALA A 117 -36.56 26.98 5.60
C ALA A 117 -36.53 28.21 6.51
N LYS A 118 -35.39 28.91 6.65
CA LYS A 118 -35.31 30.12 7.49
C LYS A 118 -36.20 31.23 6.93
N LEU A 119 -36.93 31.87 7.83
CA LEU A 119 -37.72 33.05 7.50
C LEU A 119 -36.83 34.20 6.99
N LYS A 120 -37.42 35.06 6.16
CA LYS A 120 -36.74 36.24 5.64
C LYS A 120 -36.18 37.10 6.80
N PRO A 121 -34.96 37.65 6.64
CA PRO A 121 -34.36 38.50 7.66
C PRO A 121 -35.19 39.77 7.86
N LYS A 122 -35.16 40.32 9.08
CA LYS A 122 -35.87 41.57 9.47
C LYS A 122 -34.92 42.54 10.18
N GLY A 123 -35.36 43.80 10.32
CA GLY A 123 -34.66 44.83 11.08
C GLY A 123 -33.25 45.13 10.56
N ASP A 124 -32.28 45.21 11.48
CA ASP A 124 -30.88 45.56 11.21
C ASP A 124 -30.20 44.66 10.16
N ALA A 125 -30.60 43.39 10.09
CA ALA A 125 -30.09 42.45 9.09
C ALA A 125 -30.42 42.90 7.67
N LEU A 126 -31.62 43.44 7.41
CA LEU A 126 -32.01 43.98 6.11
C LEU A 126 -31.25 45.26 5.77
N ILE A 127 -31.03 46.14 6.76
CA ILE A 127 -30.28 47.38 6.58
C ILE A 127 -28.83 47.06 6.16
N SER A 128 -28.23 46.05 6.79
CA SER A 128 -26.87 45.57 6.45
C SER A 128 -26.77 44.92 5.07
N GLN A 129 -27.81 44.20 4.62
CA GLN A 129 -27.84 43.59 3.29
C GLN A 129 -28.01 44.65 2.20
N ARG A 130 -28.82 45.68 2.46
CA ARG A 130 -29.06 46.79 1.53
C ARG A 130 -27.80 47.62 1.30
N SER A 131 -27.01 47.90 2.34
CA SER A 131 -25.76 48.64 2.21
C SER A 131 -24.67 47.86 1.45
N ARG A 132 -24.67 46.52 1.52
CA ARG A 132 -23.75 45.66 0.74
C ARG A 132 -24.08 45.60 -0.76
N LYS A 133 -25.34 45.75 -1.15
CA LYS A 133 -25.79 45.71 -2.56
C LYS A 133 -25.55 47.02 -3.34
N VAL A 134 -25.27 48.12 -2.65
CA VAL A 134 -25.11 49.46 -3.23
C VAL A 134 -23.64 49.78 -3.52
N LYS A 135 -22.71 48.94 -3.05
CA LYS A 135 -21.30 48.92 -3.49
C LYS A 135 -21.14 47.95 -4.65
#